data_AF-A0A529MFI7-F1
#
_entry.id   AF-A0A529MFI7-F1
#
_cell.length_a   1.000
_cell.length_b   1.000
_cell.length_c   1.000
_cell.angle_alpha   90.00
_cell.angle_beta   90.00
_cell.angle_gamma   90.00
#
_symmetry.space_group_name_H-M   'P 1'
#
loop_
_entity.id
_entity.type
_entity.pdbx_description
1 polymer ?
#
loop_
_entity_poly.entity_id
_entity_poly.type
_entity_poly.pdbx_seq_one_letter_code
_entity_poly.pdbx_strand_id
1 'polypeptide(L)' 'MKPDEIRKLDAYFKRVFQNPKLQVKARPRKEDSAEVYVGDEFLGIV' A
#
# COMPACT_ATOMS: atom_id res chain seq x y z
N MET A 1 7.10 -7.32 -1.95
CA MET A 1 7.97 -6.21 -2.38
C MET A 1 8.95 -5.90 -1.26
N LYS A 2 10.08 -5.22 -1.52
CA LYS A 2 10.99 -4.81 -0.43
C LYS A 2 10.31 -3.76 0.47
N PRO A 3 10.61 -3.69 1.78
CA PRO A 3 10.00 -2.73 2.70
C PRO A 3 10.10 -1.27 2.24
N ASP A 4 11.21 -0.89 1.61
CA ASP A 4 11.41 0.49 1.13
C ASP A 4 10.54 0.83 -0.09
N GLU A 5 10.25 -0.14 -0.95
CA GLU A 5 9.34 0.04 -2.09
C GLU A 5 7.91 0.25 -1.61
N ILE A 6 7.48 -0.52 -0.60
CA ILE A 6 6.17 -0.38 0.03
C ILE A 6 6.00 1.01 0.65
N ARG A 7 7.01 1.51 1.37
CA ARG A 7 6.98 2.87 1.94
C ARG A 7 6.88 3.95 0.87
N LYS A 8 7.61 3.80 -0.24
CA LYS A 8 7.53 4.72 -1.38
C LYS A 8 6.15 4.70 -2.02
N LEU A 9 5.57 3.51 -2.20
CA LEU A 9 4.25 3.35 -2.80
C LEU A 9 3.13 3.91 -1.91
N ASP A 10 3.20 3.65 -0.60
CA ASP A 10 2.30 4.23 0.41
C ASP A 10 2.33 5.77 0.39
N ALA A 11 3.52 6.37 0.44
CA ALA A 11 3.68 7.82 0.37
C ALA A 11 3.20 8.39 -0.97
N TYR A 12 3.47 7.69 -2.08
CA TYR A 12 3.02 8.10 -3.40
C TYR A 12 1.49 8.09 -3.49
N PHE A 13 0.81 7.03 -3.07
CA PHE A 13 -0.65 6.92 -3.10
C PHE A 13 -1.31 7.97 -2.20
N LYS A 14 -0.82 8.18 -0.98
CA LYS A 14 -1.31 9.25 -0.11
C LYS A 14 -1.24 10.62 -0.76
N ARG A 15 -0.12 10.91 -1.45
CA ARG A 15 0.08 12.18 -2.16
C ARG A 15 -0.82 12.31 -3.40
N VAL A 16 -0.89 11.27 -4.22
CA VAL A 16 -1.64 11.28 -5.50
C VAL A 16 -3.14 11.42 -5.26
N PHE A 17 -3.68 10.63 -4.34
CA PHE A 17 -5.11 10.64 -4.03
C PHE A 17 -5.49 11.65 -2.94
N GLN A 18 -4.52 12.42 -2.43
CA GLN A 18 -4.69 13.37 -1.32
C GLN A 18 -5.42 12.76 -0.12
N ASN A 19 -5.21 11.46 0.11
CA ASN A 19 -5.92 10.70 1.14
C ASN A 19 -4.90 10.05 2.10
N PRO A 20 -4.68 10.62 3.30
CA PRO A 20 -3.72 10.08 4.27
C PRO A 20 -4.17 8.76 4.90
N LYS A 21 -5.44 8.34 4.72
CA LYS A 21 -5.99 7.08 5.23
C LYS A 21 -5.65 5.88 4.34
N LEU A 22 -5.11 6.11 3.13
CA LEU A 22 -4.60 5.03 2.29
C LEU A 22 -3.43 4.33 2.99
N GLN A 23 -3.37 3.02 2.87
CA GLN A 23 -2.29 2.21 3.42
C GLN A 23 -1.90 1.13 2.41
N VAL A 24 -0.59 1.01 2.16
CA VAL A 24 -0.04 -0.12 1.40
C VAL A 24 0.63 -1.07 2.39
N LYS A 25 0.17 -2.32 2.42
CA LYS A 25 0.63 -3.36 3.36
C LYS A 25 1.30 -4.52 2.61
N ALA A 26 2.39 -5.02 3.18
CA ALA A 26 3.06 -6.21 2.65
C ALA A 26 2.17 -7.44 2.79
N ARG A 27 2.15 -8.30 1.78
CA ARG A 27 1.46 -9.58 1.83
C ARG A 27 2.36 -10.65 2.45
N PRO A 28 1.85 -11.47 3.39
CA PRO A 28 2.61 -12.61 3.90
C PRO A 28 3.01 -13.55 2.77
N ARG A 29 4.30 -13.94 2.72
CA ARG A 29 4.84 -14.93 1.77
C ARG A 29 4.73 -14.52 0.28
N LYS A 30 4.52 -13.24 -0.02
CA LYS A 30 4.53 -12.72 -1.40
C LYS A 30 5.54 -11.58 -1.51
N GLU A 31 6.47 -11.74 -2.44
CA GLU A 31 7.59 -10.81 -2.63
C GLU A 31 7.38 -9.83 -3.78
N ASP A 32 6.32 -10.00 -4.55
CA ASP A 32 6.01 -9.27 -5.79
C ASP A 32 4.76 -8.39 -5.70
N SER A 33 4.00 -8.47 -4.58
CA SER A 33 2.74 -7.73 -4.42
C SER A 33 2.52 -7.20 -3.00
N ALA A 34 1.61 -6.24 -2.88
CA ALA A 34 1.14 -5.58 -1.68
C ALA A 34 -0.40 -5.39 -1.71
N GLU A 35 -1.01 -5.23 -0.55
CA GLU A 35 -2.45 -4.95 -0.40
C GLU A 35 -2.66 -3.46 -0.15
N VAL A 36 -3.70 -2.90 -0.74
CA VAL A 36 -4.09 -1.50 -0.57
C VAL A 36 -5.36 -1.43 0.25
N TYR A 37 -5.35 -0.59 1.28
CA TYR A 37 -6.48 -0.36 2.18
C TYR A 37 -6.80 1.13 2.29
N VAL A 38 -8.05 1.46 2.64
CA VAL A 38 -8.46 2.77 3.16
C VAL A 38 -9.12 2.55 4.51
N GLY A 39 -8.43 2.94 5.58
CA GLY A 39 -8.86 2.54 6.93
C GLY A 39 -8.90 1.02 7.05
N ASP A 40 -10.09 0.48 7.34
CA ASP A 40 -10.32 -0.96 7.50
C ASP A 40 -10.86 -1.63 6.22
N GLU A 41 -11.08 -0.87 5.14
CA GLU A 41 -11.60 -1.38 3.88
C GLU A 41 -10.47 -1.80 2.93
N PHE A 42 -10.57 -3.01 2.38
CA PHE A 42 -9.65 -3.52 1.37
C PHE A 42 -10.03 -3.02 -0.03
N LEU A 43 -9.08 -2.42 -0.74
CA LEU A 43 -9.29 -1.90 -2.09
C LEU A 43 -8.76 -2.84 -3.19
N GLY A 44 -7.64 -3.52 -2.95
CA GLY A 44 -7.02 -4.36 -3.99
C GLY A 44 -5.56 -4.72 -3.75
N ILE A 45 -4.96 -5.35 -4.76
CA ILE A 45 -3.56 -5.79 -4.78
C ILE A 45 -2.79 -4.99 -5.83
N VAL A 46 -1.55 -4.61 -5.51
CA VAL A 46 -0.59 -3.93 -6.40
C VAL A 46 0.76 -4.61 -6.38
#